data_AF-A0A9E5C7U7-F1
#
_entry.id   AF-A0A9E5C7U7-F1
#
_cell.length_a   1.000
_cell.length_b   1.000
_cell.length_c   1.000
_cell.angle_alpha   90.00
_cell.angle_beta   90.00
_cell.angle_gamma   90.00
#
_symmetry.space_group_name_H-M   'P 1'
#
loop_
_entity.id
_entity.type
_entity.pdbx_description
1 polymer ?
#
loop_
_entity_poly.entity_id
_entity_poly.type
_entity_poly.pdbx_seq_one_letter_code
_entity_poly.pdbx_strand_id
1 'polypeptide(L)'
;AGNPASEKYVLCNCEEGDPGAFNDKNILESDPNTLVEGVIIAGYATGANKGYIFIRHGHNGPIERCRAAVDQARELGFLGENIMGSDFSYEIEIALTGDSYVAGEESALMEAIEGKRAMPRFRPPFPAQVGLFGKPTNINNVKTLAYVPEIITKGGEWFAGIGHDTSTGTVILCLSGPLKYTGMVEVPLGMNLKDVIYEAAGGMRDGKALKFLQTGGPLGGVLGADNIDLVLDFEVLRDAGAIVGAGGIIAADDSACIVDLTRSLIAFCQYESCGKCFPCRMGMSHLLEVLERICCLEGTAEDLTLMRSIGENMQAGSLCGHGQLGFNPVSSALRYFGPEFDAHILEKKCPTGTCLTPRYSPAASRR
;
A
#
# COMPACT_ATOMS: atom_id res chain seq x y z
N ALA A 1 -25.12 12.34 6.87
CA ALA A 1 -26.11 11.94 7.90
C ALA A 1 -25.72 10.57 8.43
N GLY A 2 -25.58 10.42 9.75
CA GLY A 2 -25.13 9.16 10.36
C GLY A 2 -26.15 8.03 10.19
N ASN A 3 -25.66 6.81 9.97
CA ASN A 3 -26.51 5.62 9.96
C ASN A 3 -27.08 5.38 11.38
N PRO A 4 -28.40 5.17 11.57
CA PRO A 4 -29.03 5.03 12.88
C PRO A 4 -28.84 3.64 13.53
N ALA A 5 -28.00 2.76 12.95
CA ALA A 5 -27.73 1.45 13.52
C ALA A 5 -27.20 1.54 14.96
N SER A 6 -27.68 0.64 15.82
CA SER A 6 -27.27 0.53 17.23
C SER A 6 -25.86 -0.03 17.41
N GLU A 7 -25.37 -0.77 16.43
CA GLU A 7 -24.02 -1.34 16.40
C GLU A 7 -23.31 -0.88 15.13
N LYS A 8 -22.09 -0.40 15.29
CA LYS A 8 -21.22 0.01 14.18
C LYS A 8 -19.78 -0.33 14.53
N TYR A 9 -18.97 -0.51 13.49
CA TYR A 9 -17.59 -0.93 13.64
C TYR A 9 -16.61 0.09 13.06
N VAL A 10 -15.47 0.26 13.73
CA VAL A 10 -14.28 0.86 13.14
C VAL A 10 -13.22 -0.21 13.00
N LEU A 11 -12.69 -0.41 11.80
CA LEU A 11 -11.60 -1.35 11.56
C LEU A 11 -10.32 -0.55 11.29
N CYS A 12 -9.28 -0.82 12.07
CA CYS A 12 -7.93 -0.36 11.83
C CYS A 12 -7.19 -1.43 11.04
N ASN A 13 -6.84 -1.11 9.79
CA ASN A 13 -6.12 -2.00 8.89
C ASN A 13 -4.61 -1.87 9.11
N CYS A 14 -4.00 -2.86 9.76
CA CYS A 14 -2.54 -3.03 9.91
C CYS A 14 -2.03 -4.20 9.05
N GLU A 15 -2.73 -4.57 7.97
CA GLU A 15 -2.19 -5.52 6.99
C GLU A 15 -1.24 -4.81 6.02
N GLU A 16 0.00 -4.65 6.48
CA GLU A 16 1.09 -4.08 5.69
C GLU A 16 1.78 -5.18 4.88
N GLY A 17 1.23 -5.45 3.69
CA GLY A 17 1.76 -6.45 2.76
C GLY A 17 2.58 -5.90 1.60
N ASP A 18 2.64 -4.57 1.42
CA ASP A 18 3.33 -3.92 0.30
C ASP A 18 4.86 -4.04 0.44
N PRO A 19 5.57 -4.63 -0.54
CA PRO A 19 7.02 -4.51 -0.63
C PRO A 19 7.48 -3.05 -0.51
N GLY A 20 8.43 -2.82 0.40
CA GLY A 20 9.01 -1.50 0.64
C GLY A 20 8.23 -0.61 1.61
N ALA A 21 7.07 -1.04 2.11
CA ALA A 21 6.37 -0.38 3.22
C ALA A 21 6.59 -1.16 4.53
N PHE A 22 6.88 -0.43 5.61
CA PHE A 22 7.07 -0.98 6.95
C PHE A 22 6.70 0.02 8.06
N ASN A 23 5.88 1.02 7.76
CA ASN A 23 5.55 2.11 8.67
C ASN A 23 4.44 1.75 9.67
N ASP A 24 3.39 1.07 9.22
CA ASP A 24 2.29 0.68 10.10
C ASP A 24 2.81 -0.25 11.20
N LYS A 25 3.60 -1.25 10.80
CA LYS A 25 4.27 -2.16 11.74
C LYS A 25 5.11 -1.39 12.77
N ASN A 26 5.88 -0.40 12.32
CA ASN A 26 6.75 0.35 13.23
C ASN A 26 5.97 1.28 14.17
N ILE A 27 4.82 1.80 13.77
CA ILE A 27 3.94 2.57 14.67
C ILE A 27 3.49 1.66 15.82
N LEU A 28 3.03 0.44 15.51
CA LEU A 28 2.64 -0.53 16.55
C LEU A 28 3.83 -0.98 17.41
N GLU A 29 5.04 -1.05 16.85
CA GLU A 29 6.24 -1.40 17.61
C GLU A 29 6.75 -0.26 18.50
N SER A 30 6.54 0.99 18.09
CA SER A 30 7.12 2.16 18.77
C SER A 30 6.13 2.80 19.73
N ASP A 31 4.95 3.18 19.24
CA ASP A 31 3.90 3.86 20.01
C ASP A 31 2.50 3.35 19.66
N PRO A 32 2.14 2.14 20.17
CA PRO A 32 0.80 1.60 19.98
C PRO A 32 -0.30 2.38 20.72
N ASN A 33 0.04 3.21 21.73
CA ASN A 33 -0.96 3.94 22.50
C ASN A 33 -1.61 5.05 21.68
N THR A 34 -0.81 5.79 20.90
CA THR A 34 -1.31 6.80 19.95
C THR A 34 -2.30 6.20 18.96
N LEU A 35 -2.04 4.98 18.47
CA LEU A 35 -2.99 4.26 17.63
C LEU A 35 -4.29 3.92 18.37
N VAL A 36 -4.18 3.34 19.58
CA VAL A 36 -5.35 2.96 20.39
C VAL A 36 -6.24 4.16 20.67
N GLU A 37 -5.65 5.30 21.06
CA GLU A 37 -6.37 6.57 21.23
C GLU A 37 -7.07 7.01 19.94
N GLY A 38 -6.37 6.98 18.80
CA GLY A 38 -6.94 7.31 17.50
C GLY A 38 -8.14 6.43 17.12
N VAL A 39 -8.08 5.13 17.41
CA VAL A 39 -9.20 4.18 17.20
C VAL A 39 -10.40 4.52 18.10
N ILE A 40 -10.16 4.86 19.37
CA ILE A 40 -11.22 5.27 20.31
C ILE A 40 -11.89 6.57 19.83
N ILE A 41 -11.11 7.57 19.42
CA ILE A 41 -11.62 8.84 18.89
C ILE A 41 -12.47 8.60 17.63
N ALA A 42 -12.00 7.75 16.71
CA ALA A 42 -12.76 7.39 15.52
C ALA A 42 -14.07 6.66 15.87
N GLY A 43 -14.04 5.80 16.90
CA GLY A 43 -15.22 5.15 17.47
C GLY A 43 -16.25 6.18 17.95
N TYR A 44 -15.81 7.13 18.76
CA TYR A 44 -16.64 8.22 19.28
C TYR A 44 -17.24 9.06 18.16
N ALA A 45 -16.42 9.54 17.22
CA ALA A 45 -16.84 10.41 16.12
C ALA A 45 -17.88 9.75 15.19
N THR A 46 -17.82 8.43 15.04
CA THR A 46 -18.74 7.67 14.17
C THR A 46 -19.96 7.11 14.92
N GLY A 47 -19.97 7.20 16.26
CA GLY A 47 -20.93 6.55 17.12
C GLY A 47 -20.87 5.02 17.02
N ALA A 48 -19.66 4.48 16.82
CA ALA A 48 -19.39 3.06 16.87
C ALA A 48 -19.14 2.63 18.31
N ASN A 49 -19.50 1.38 18.63
CA ASN A 49 -19.35 0.80 19.96
C ASN A 49 -18.28 -0.29 20.00
N LYS A 50 -17.74 -0.70 18.84
CA LYS A 50 -16.68 -1.71 18.76
C LYS A 50 -15.67 -1.40 17.66
N GLY A 51 -14.41 -1.68 17.96
CA GLY A 51 -13.27 -1.54 17.08
C GLY A 51 -12.52 -2.85 16.89
N TYR A 52 -11.97 -3.05 15.70
CA TYR A 52 -11.04 -4.14 15.43
C TYR A 52 -9.71 -3.58 14.94
N ILE A 53 -8.60 -3.99 15.56
CA ILE A 53 -7.25 -3.76 15.03
C ILE A 53 -6.83 -5.04 14.32
N PHE A 54 -6.76 -4.97 13.00
CA PHE A 54 -6.47 -6.11 12.14
C PHE A 54 -4.97 -6.22 11.87
N ILE A 55 -4.33 -7.28 12.36
CA ILE A 55 -2.88 -7.46 12.27
C ILE A 55 -2.54 -8.82 11.64
N ARG A 56 -1.56 -8.83 10.74
CA ARG A 56 -1.04 -10.06 10.13
C ARG A 56 -0.49 -11.03 11.18
N HIS A 57 -0.90 -12.30 11.12
CA HIS A 57 -0.31 -13.34 11.95
C HIS A 57 1.21 -13.49 11.66
N GLY A 58 2.00 -13.77 12.70
CA GLY A 58 3.46 -13.90 12.61
C GLY A 58 4.22 -12.61 12.96
N HIS A 59 3.53 -11.47 13.07
CA HIS A 59 4.10 -10.21 13.54
C HIS A 59 4.02 -10.11 15.08
N ASN A 60 4.72 -11.00 15.79
CA ASN A 60 4.59 -11.13 17.26
C ASN A 60 4.86 -9.81 18.00
N GLY A 61 5.91 -9.07 17.66
CA GLY A 61 6.24 -7.78 18.30
C GLY A 61 5.09 -6.76 18.24
N PRO A 62 4.58 -6.40 17.05
CA PRO A 62 3.42 -5.52 16.90
C PRO A 62 2.17 -6.05 17.62
N ILE A 63 1.90 -7.35 17.52
CA ILE A 63 0.72 -7.98 18.16
C ILE A 63 0.80 -7.85 19.68
N GLU A 64 1.94 -8.20 20.28
CA GLU A 64 2.15 -8.19 21.73
C GLU A 64 2.10 -6.76 22.29
N ARG A 65 2.74 -5.81 21.61
CA ARG A 65 2.72 -4.39 22.01
C ARG A 65 1.35 -3.76 21.88
N CYS A 66 0.63 -4.04 20.78
CA CYS A 66 -0.73 -3.56 20.60
C CYS A 66 -1.69 -4.16 21.65
N ARG A 67 -1.55 -5.45 21.99
CA ARG A 67 -2.31 -6.09 23.08
C ARG A 67 -2.06 -5.40 24.41
N ALA A 68 -0.79 -5.20 24.75
CA ALA A 68 -0.42 -4.52 25.98
C ALA A 68 -1.00 -3.10 26.06
N ALA A 69 -0.97 -2.33 24.98
CA ALA A 69 -1.55 -0.98 24.94
C ALA A 69 -3.09 -0.99 25.12
N VAL A 70 -3.78 -1.92 24.46
CA VAL A 70 -5.23 -2.10 24.63
C VAL A 70 -5.58 -2.48 26.08
N ASP A 71 -4.82 -3.40 26.68
CA ASP A 71 -5.04 -3.83 28.06
C ASP A 71 -4.77 -2.69 29.06
N GLN A 72 -3.68 -1.92 28.85
CA GLN A 72 -3.38 -0.71 29.63
C GLN A 72 -4.49 0.33 29.54
N ALA A 73 -5.02 0.58 28.34
CA ALA A 73 -6.13 1.51 28.14
C ALA A 73 -7.39 1.06 28.90
N ARG A 74 -7.67 -0.24 28.97
CA ARG A 74 -8.78 -0.77 29.79
C ARG A 74 -8.51 -0.60 31.29
N GLU A 75 -7.31 -0.95 31.76
CA GLU A 75 -6.94 -0.85 33.18
C GLU A 75 -7.00 0.59 33.71
N LEU A 76 -6.67 1.58 32.87
CA LEU A 76 -6.72 2.99 33.21
C LEU A 76 -8.11 3.63 33.02
N GLY A 77 -9.10 2.88 32.51
CA GLY A 77 -10.45 3.38 32.26
C GLY A 77 -10.60 4.29 31.02
N PHE A 78 -9.66 4.20 30.08
CA PHE A 78 -9.71 4.88 28.78
C PHE A 78 -10.39 4.03 27.69
N LEU A 79 -10.63 2.75 27.95
CA LEU A 79 -11.33 1.82 27.07
C LEU A 79 -12.28 0.95 27.90
N GLY A 80 -13.43 0.58 27.34
CA GLY A 80 -14.45 -0.24 28.01
C GLY A 80 -15.77 0.50 28.19
N GLU A 81 -16.48 0.21 29.29
CA GLU A 81 -17.77 0.83 29.61
C GLU A 81 -17.62 2.22 30.23
N ASN A 82 -18.46 3.17 29.82
CA ASN A 82 -18.56 4.52 30.37
C ASN A 82 -17.19 5.21 30.52
N ILE A 83 -16.45 5.31 29.40
CA ILE A 83 -15.07 5.78 29.34
C ILE A 83 -14.97 7.14 30.04
N MET A 84 -14.06 7.25 31.02
CA MET A 84 -13.87 8.45 31.84
C MET A 84 -15.16 8.98 32.52
N GLY A 85 -16.14 8.12 32.78
CA GLY A 85 -17.44 8.49 33.36
C GLY A 85 -18.43 9.13 32.38
N SER A 86 -18.15 9.06 31.08
CA SER A 86 -19.08 9.50 30.02
C SER A 86 -20.17 8.45 29.75
N ASP A 87 -21.13 8.79 28.88
CA ASP A 87 -22.13 7.88 28.34
C ASP A 87 -21.61 7.03 27.15
N PHE A 88 -20.35 7.22 26.78
CA PHE A 88 -19.72 6.50 25.68
C PHE A 88 -18.99 5.26 26.19
N SER A 89 -19.27 4.13 25.54
CA SER A 89 -18.62 2.85 25.78
C SER A 89 -18.04 2.33 24.48
N TYR A 90 -16.83 1.79 24.53
CA TYR A 90 -16.13 1.31 23.35
C TYR A 90 -15.23 0.14 23.68
N GLU A 91 -15.29 -0.90 22.84
CA GLU A 91 -14.44 -2.08 22.96
C GLU A 91 -13.51 -2.23 21.77
N ILE A 92 -12.27 -2.67 22.02
CA ILE A 92 -11.31 -2.99 20.97
C ILE A 92 -10.91 -4.45 21.06
N GLU A 93 -10.95 -5.14 19.93
CA GLU A 93 -10.43 -6.49 19.74
C GLU A 93 -9.30 -6.50 18.71
N ILE A 94 -8.29 -7.34 18.93
CA ILE A 94 -7.21 -7.55 17.96
C ILE A 94 -7.56 -8.79 17.13
N ALA A 95 -7.81 -8.58 15.84
CA ALA A 95 -8.12 -9.62 14.89
C ALA A 95 -6.85 -10.04 14.14
N LEU A 96 -6.51 -11.33 14.21
CA LEU A 96 -5.36 -11.87 13.49
C LEU A 96 -5.80 -12.54 12.19
N THR A 97 -5.14 -12.19 11.09
CA THR A 97 -5.38 -12.83 9.78
C THR A 97 -4.26 -13.77 9.37
N GLY A 98 -4.63 -14.76 8.56
CA GLY A 98 -3.65 -15.52 7.80
C GLY A 98 -2.89 -14.63 6.82
N ASP A 99 -1.73 -15.11 6.43
CA ASP A 99 -0.84 -14.44 5.50
C ASP A 99 -1.49 -14.31 4.10
N SER A 100 -1.85 -13.08 3.70
CA SER A 100 -2.39 -12.76 2.37
C SER A 100 -2.43 -11.25 2.13
N TYR A 101 -1.75 -10.75 1.10
CA TYR A 101 -1.75 -9.33 0.74
C TYR A 101 -3.15 -8.77 0.49
N VAL A 102 -3.99 -9.50 -0.26
CA VAL A 102 -5.36 -9.07 -0.57
C VAL A 102 -6.25 -8.99 0.67
N ALA A 103 -5.87 -9.59 1.80
CA ALA A 103 -6.60 -9.40 3.05
C ALA A 103 -6.54 -7.96 3.57
N GLY A 104 -5.58 -7.15 3.12
CA GLY A 104 -5.52 -5.72 3.38
C GLY A 104 -6.48 -4.86 2.54
N GLU A 105 -7.16 -5.44 1.54
CA GLU A 105 -8.23 -4.71 0.83
C GLU A 105 -9.45 -4.53 1.76
N GLU A 106 -10.00 -3.33 1.80
CA GLU A 106 -11.07 -2.89 2.71
C GLU A 106 -12.18 -3.92 2.93
N SER A 107 -12.70 -4.51 1.86
CA SER A 107 -13.82 -5.45 1.93
C SER A 107 -13.39 -6.90 2.13
N ALA A 108 -12.21 -7.28 1.63
CA ALA A 108 -11.60 -8.57 1.91
C ALA A 108 -11.20 -8.71 3.39
N LEU A 109 -10.79 -7.60 4.03
CA LEU A 109 -10.49 -7.50 5.45
C LEU A 109 -11.72 -7.86 6.29
N MET A 110 -12.90 -7.32 5.94
CA MET A 110 -14.15 -7.66 6.61
C MET A 110 -14.48 -9.16 6.48
N GLU A 111 -14.31 -9.73 5.28
CA GLU A 111 -14.50 -11.17 5.06
C GLU A 111 -13.55 -12.02 5.91
N ALA A 112 -12.30 -11.57 6.07
CA ALA A 112 -11.31 -12.25 6.90
C ALA A 112 -11.71 -12.25 8.38
N ILE A 113 -12.16 -11.11 8.92
CA ILE A 113 -12.67 -11.01 10.30
C ILE A 113 -13.92 -11.88 10.50
N GLU A 114 -14.77 -11.99 9.47
CA GLU A 114 -15.94 -12.89 9.49
C GLU A 114 -15.59 -14.38 9.38
N GLY A 115 -14.31 -14.74 9.32
CA GLY A 115 -13.84 -16.12 9.19
C GLY A 115 -14.02 -16.72 7.80
N LYS A 116 -14.29 -15.89 6.79
CA LYS A 116 -14.43 -16.30 5.39
C LYS A 116 -13.10 -16.16 4.66
N ARG A 117 -13.04 -16.69 3.43
CA ARG A 117 -11.88 -16.48 2.56
C ARG A 117 -11.80 -15.00 2.20
N ALA A 118 -10.67 -14.34 2.53
CA ALA A 118 -10.45 -12.93 2.25
C ALA A 118 -10.50 -12.65 0.73
N MET A 119 -11.66 -12.23 0.25
CA MET A 119 -11.94 -11.91 -1.14
C MET A 119 -12.82 -10.65 -1.16
N PRO A 120 -12.51 -9.65 -2.00
CA PRO A 120 -13.27 -8.42 -2.03
C PRO A 120 -14.77 -8.64 -2.31
N ARG A 121 -15.63 -7.84 -1.67
CA ARG A 121 -17.07 -7.79 -1.92
C ARG A 121 -17.37 -6.94 -3.16
N PHE A 122 -18.48 -7.22 -3.82
CA PHE A 122 -19.00 -6.34 -4.86
C PHE A 122 -19.55 -5.06 -4.23
N ARG A 123 -19.31 -3.92 -4.87
CA ARG A 123 -19.92 -2.63 -4.54
C ARG A 123 -20.91 -2.26 -5.65
N PRO A 124 -22.13 -1.77 -5.33
CA PRO A 124 -22.76 -1.66 -4.00
C PRO A 124 -23.20 -3.03 -3.38
N PRO A 125 -23.46 -3.11 -2.05
CA PRO A 125 -23.48 -2.02 -1.06
C PRO A 125 -22.09 -1.62 -0.53
N PHE A 126 -21.95 -0.39 -0.03
CA PHE A 126 -20.71 0.09 0.58
C PHE A 126 -20.60 -0.30 2.07
N PRO A 127 -19.37 -0.44 2.63
CA PRO A 127 -19.16 -0.84 4.04
C PRO A 127 -19.84 0.07 5.05
N ALA A 128 -19.91 1.38 4.78
CA ALA A 128 -20.61 2.35 5.62
C ALA A 128 -22.13 2.10 5.74
N GLN A 129 -22.70 1.31 4.83
CA GLN A 129 -24.11 0.89 4.89
C GLN A 129 -24.23 -0.56 5.38
N VAL A 130 -23.47 -1.47 4.76
CA VAL A 130 -23.47 -2.92 5.03
C VAL A 130 -22.03 -3.42 4.96
N GLY A 131 -21.35 -3.39 6.11
CA GLY A 131 -19.97 -3.81 6.28
C GLY A 131 -19.84 -5.09 7.10
N LEU A 132 -18.99 -5.07 8.12
CA LEU A 132 -18.69 -6.20 8.99
C LEU A 132 -19.96 -6.69 9.69
N PHE A 133 -20.23 -7.99 9.60
CA PHE A 133 -21.44 -8.64 10.12
C PHE A 133 -22.74 -8.00 9.62
N GLY A 134 -22.71 -7.38 8.44
CA GLY A 134 -23.83 -6.66 7.85
C GLY A 134 -24.14 -5.31 8.52
N LYS A 135 -23.27 -4.80 9.39
CA LYS A 135 -23.44 -3.53 10.10
C LYS A 135 -22.61 -2.41 9.47
N PRO A 136 -22.98 -1.13 9.67
CA PRO A 136 -22.18 0.00 9.21
C PRO A 136 -20.76 -0.08 9.74
N THR A 137 -19.79 0.00 8.83
CA THR A 137 -18.38 -0.18 9.15
C THR A 137 -17.55 0.87 8.45
N ASN A 138 -16.61 1.46 9.16
CA ASN A 138 -15.60 2.35 8.61
C ASN A 138 -14.22 1.70 8.77
N ILE A 139 -13.40 1.72 7.74
CA ILE A 139 -12.08 1.10 7.73
C ILE A 139 -11.04 2.19 7.47
N ASN A 140 -10.02 2.27 8.31
CA ASN A 140 -8.92 3.23 8.17
C ASN A 140 -7.57 2.53 8.34
N ASN A 141 -6.54 3.08 7.72
CA ASN A 141 -5.17 2.63 7.91
C ASN A 141 -4.62 3.09 9.29
N VAL A 142 -3.61 2.39 9.79
CA VAL A 142 -2.92 2.71 11.06
C VAL A 142 -2.45 4.17 11.08
N LYS A 143 -1.74 4.64 10.05
CA LYS A 143 -1.22 6.02 10.01
C LYS A 143 -2.32 7.07 10.10
N THR A 144 -3.40 6.86 9.37
CA THR A 144 -4.55 7.77 9.38
C THR A 144 -5.10 7.93 10.80
N LEU A 145 -5.27 6.84 11.53
CA LEU A 145 -5.78 6.87 12.90
C LEU A 145 -4.72 7.40 13.89
N ALA A 146 -3.44 7.11 13.68
CA ALA A 146 -2.36 7.59 14.52
C ALA A 146 -2.17 9.12 14.44
N TYR A 147 -2.56 9.77 13.34
CA TYR A 147 -2.56 11.24 13.25
C TYR A 147 -3.69 11.90 14.03
N VAL A 148 -4.80 11.19 14.29
CA VAL A 148 -6.02 11.78 14.85
C VAL A 148 -5.82 12.44 16.21
N PRO A 149 -5.15 11.83 17.21
CA PRO A 149 -4.96 12.44 18.53
C PRO A 149 -4.28 13.82 18.47
N GLU A 150 -3.23 13.91 17.64
CA GLU A 150 -2.46 15.13 17.45
C GLU A 150 -3.29 16.21 16.73
N ILE A 151 -4.05 15.82 15.71
CA ILE A 151 -4.97 16.71 14.98
C ILE A 151 -6.04 17.27 15.93
N ILE A 152 -6.60 16.45 16.82
CA ILE A 152 -7.61 16.91 17.79
C ILE A 152 -6.99 17.87 18.80
N THR A 153 -5.76 17.61 19.23
CA THR A 153 -5.08 18.41 20.25
C THR A 153 -4.62 19.77 19.71
N LYS A 154 -4.10 19.81 18.48
CA LYS A 154 -3.57 21.04 17.84
C LYS A 154 -4.55 21.75 16.91
N GLY A 155 -5.66 21.09 16.56
CA GLY A 155 -6.70 21.59 15.66
C GLY A 155 -6.47 21.19 14.21
N GLY A 156 -7.58 21.01 13.47
CA GLY A 156 -7.55 20.63 12.06
C GLY A 156 -6.88 21.66 11.15
N GLU A 157 -6.97 22.95 11.48
CA GLU A 157 -6.30 24.03 10.74
C GLU A 157 -4.77 23.93 10.82
N TRP A 158 -4.22 23.46 11.94
CA TRP A 158 -2.78 23.24 12.10
C TRP A 158 -2.29 22.16 11.12
N PHE A 159 -2.98 21.01 11.07
CA PHE A 159 -2.60 19.93 10.17
C PHE A 159 -2.83 20.31 8.70
N ALA A 160 -3.93 21.02 8.42
CA ALA A 160 -4.24 21.54 7.08
C ALA A 160 -3.24 22.62 6.61
N GLY A 161 -2.62 23.34 7.55
CA GLY A 161 -1.58 24.33 7.25
C GLY A 161 -0.21 23.72 6.89
N ILE A 162 -0.05 22.41 7.05
CA ILE A 162 1.09 21.62 6.54
C ILE A 162 0.65 21.00 5.22
N GLY A 163 1.53 20.92 4.23
CA GLY A 163 1.21 20.29 2.95
C GLY A 163 1.38 21.21 1.75
N HIS A 164 0.76 20.81 0.64
CA HIS A 164 0.71 21.58 -0.60
C HIS A 164 -0.64 21.42 -1.28
N ASP A 165 -1.23 22.54 -1.69
CA ASP A 165 -2.52 22.62 -2.38
C ASP A 165 -3.64 21.79 -1.73
N THR A 166 -4.05 20.69 -2.36
CA THR A 166 -5.13 19.80 -1.90
C THR A 166 -4.61 18.66 -1.01
N SER A 167 -3.30 18.42 -0.99
CA SER A 167 -2.64 17.37 -0.19
C SER A 167 -2.09 17.96 1.10
N THR A 168 -2.90 17.93 2.17
CA THR A 168 -2.54 18.48 3.48
C THR A 168 -1.98 17.44 4.45
N GLY A 169 -1.11 17.86 5.35
CA GLY A 169 -0.52 17.05 6.42
C GLY A 169 0.84 16.48 6.08
N THR A 170 1.21 15.43 6.79
CA THR A 170 2.49 14.71 6.65
C THR A 170 2.28 13.30 6.10
N VAL A 171 3.35 12.76 5.51
CA VAL A 171 3.42 11.37 5.07
C VAL A 171 4.67 10.70 5.62
N ILE A 172 4.50 9.49 6.16
CA ILE A 172 5.61 8.63 6.54
C ILE A 172 6.04 7.81 5.32
N LEU A 173 7.28 8.03 4.89
CA LEU A 173 7.91 7.35 3.78
C LEU A 173 8.84 6.25 4.29
N CYS A 174 8.83 5.11 3.60
CA CYS A 174 9.73 3.99 3.83
C CYS A 174 10.76 3.93 2.70
N LEU A 175 11.98 4.40 2.98
CA LEU A 175 13.06 4.53 2.01
C LEU A 175 13.91 3.25 1.98
N SER A 176 13.98 2.62 0.80
CA SER A 176 14.72 1.38 0.56
C SER A 176 15.53 1.43 -0.73
N GLY A 177 16.37 0.42 -0.95
CA GLY A 177 17.25 0.32 -2.13
C GLY A 177 18.69 0.76 -1.82
N PRO A 178 19.52 1.03 -2.85
CA PRO A 178 20.90 1.44 -2.70
C PRO A 178 21.02 2.93 -2.33
N LEU A 179 20.33 3.33 -1.26
CA LEU A 179 20.42 4.65 -0.65
C LEU A 179 21.50 4.66 0.45
N LYS A 180 22.04 5.83 0.75
CA LYS A 180 23.01 6.00 1.85
C LYS A 180 22.33 5.76 3.20
N TYR A 181 21.15 6.34 3.40
CA TYR A 181 20.31 6.17 4.58
C TYR A 181 18.97 5.56 4.16
N THR A 182 18.72 4.32 4.61
CA THR A 182 17.43 3.63 4.47
C THR A 182 16.70 3.65 5.81
N GLY A 183 15.37 3.64 5.79
CA GLY A 183 14.58 3.68 7.01
C GLY A 183 13.26 4.41 6.78
N MET A 184 12.69 4.94 7.85
CA MET A 184 11.49 5.77 7.75
C MET A 184 11.82 7.23 7.95
N VAL A 185 11.12 8.08 7.22
CA VAL A 185 11.14 9.53 7.43
C VAL A 185 9.72 10.05 7.32
N GLU A 186 9.31 10.89 8.27
CA GLU A 186 8.08 11.66 8.16
C GLU A 186 8.40 13.01 7.52
N VAL A 187 7.72 13.32 6.43
CA VAL A 187 7.92 14.57 5.68
C VAL A 187 6.57 15.26 5.44
N PRO A 188 6.54 16.60 5.32
CA PRO A 188 5.34 17.27 4.87
C PRO A 188 4.99 16.85 3.44
N LEU A 189 3.69 16.68 3.17
CA LEU A 189 3.23 16.66 1.78
C LEU A 189 3.64 17.99 1.12
N GLY A 190 3.93 17.97 -0.18
CA GLY A 190 4.52 19.13 -0.85
C GLY A 190 6.05 19.17 -0.89
N MET A 191 6.74 18.29 -0.16
CA MET A 191 8.20 18.19 -0.26
C MET A 191 8.62 17.62 -1.62
N ASN A 192 9.73 18.10 -2.17
CA ASN A 192 10.27 17.62 -3.44
C ASN A 192 10.85 16.20 -3.27
N LEU A 193 10.60 15.30 -4.23
CA LEU A 193 11.20 13.95 -4.21
C LEU A 193 12.73 13.99 -4.21
N LYS A 194 13.33 14.99 -4.84
CA LYS A 194 14.78 15.22 -4.82
C LYS A 194 15.31 15.46 -3.42
N ASP A 195 14.62 16.29 -2.65
CA ASP A 195 15.03 16.62 -1.29
C ASP A 195 14.88 15.38 -0.40
N VAL A 196 13.83 14.58 -0.61
CA VAL A 196 13.68 13.28 0.06
C VAL A 196 14.85 12.35 -0.24
N ILE A 197 15.26 12.21 -1.50
CA ILE A 197 16.31 11.27 -1.89
C ILE A 197 17.70 11.78 -1.51
N TYR A 198 18.02 13.05 -1.73
CA TYR A 198 19.37 13.58 -1.56
C TYR A 198 19.60 14.21 -0.18
N GLU A 199 18.62 14.87 0.41
CA GLU A 199 18.76 15.48 1.74
C GLU A 199 18.41 14.49 2.85
N ALA A 200 17.22 13.87 2.81
CA ALA A 200 16.80 12.93 3.85
C ALA A 200 17.49 11.56 3.75
N ALA A 201 17.55 10.98 2.54
CA ALA A 201 18.20 9.67 2.33
C ALA A 201 19.73 9.76 2.15
N GLY A 202 20.29 10.97 2.05
CA GLY A 202 21.72 11.19 1.86
C GLY A 202 22.26 10.77 0.48
N GLY A 203 21.38 10.60 -0.51
CA GLY A 203 21.70 10.23 -1.88
C GLY A 203 21.91 8.73 -2.10
N MET A 204 22.36 8.40 -3.31
CA MET A 204 22.68 7.02 -3.72
C MET A 204 23.97 6.53 -3.05
N ARG A 205 24.00 5.25 -2.71
CA ARG A 205 25.18 4.57 -2.16
C ARG A 205 26.28 4.46 -3.23
N ASP A 206 27.53 4.49 -2.78
CA ASP A 206 28.73 4.33 -3.61
C ASP A 206 28.87 5.33 -4.77
N GLY A 207 28.16 6.47 -4.71
CA GLY A 207 28.21 7.51 -5.73
C GLY A 207 27.57 7.13 -7.07
N LYS A 208 26.77 6.06 -7.11
CA LYS A 208 26.05 5.65 -8.32
C LYS A 208 24.96 6.66 -8.70
N ALA A 209 24.56 6.65 -9.97
CA ALA A 209 23.45 7.46 -10.44
C ALA A 209 22.11 6.82 -10.08
N LEU A 210 21.13 7.65 -9.71
CA LEU A 210 19.73 7.22 -9.60
C LEU A 210 19.20 6.96 -11.01
N LYS A 211 18.55 5.81 -11.20
CA LYS A 211 17.90 5.44 -12.47
C LYS A 211 16.39 5.66 -12.41
N PHE A 212 15.75 5.17 -11.36
CA PHE A 212 14.32 5.35 -11.11
C PHE A 212 13.96 5.16 -9.64
N LEU A 213 12.75 5.61 -9.29
CA LEU A 213 12.09 5.33 -8.03
C LEU A 213 10.86 4.46 -8.30
N GLN A 214 10.68 3.38 -7.55
CA GLN A 214 9.39 2.70 -7.47
C GLN A 214 8.64 3.26 -6.27
N THR A 215 7.45 3.80 -6.50
CA THR A 215 6.64 4.41 -5.43
C THR A 215 5.29 3.70 -5.33
N GLY A 216 4.69 3.72 -4.14
CA GLY A 216 3.31 3.25 -3.96
C GLY A 216 3.15 1.74 -3.88
N GLY A 217 4.20 1.03 -3.50
CA GLY A 217 4.21 -0.43 -3.44
C GLY A 217 4.08 -1.09 -4.83
N PRO A 218 3.80 -2.39 -4.87
CA PRO A 218 3.89 -3.21 -6.08
C PRO A 218 2.83 -2.88 -7.13
N LEU A 219 1.73 -2.23 -6.72
CA LEU A 219 0.64 -1.75 -7.58
C LEU A 219 0.83 -0.30 -8.02
N GLY A 220 1.86 0.37 -7.50
CA GLY A 220 2.20 1.72 -7.89
C GLY A 220 2.90 1.76 -9.24
N GLY A 221 3.83 2.69 -9.39
CA GLY A 221 4.53 2.90 -10.66
C GLY A 221 6.02 3.12 -10.46
N VAL A 222 6.71 3.26 -11.58
CA VAL A 222 8.09 3.71 -11.61
C VAL A 222 8.16 5.15 -12.12
N LEU A 223 9.01 5.96 -11.51
CA LEU A 223 9.35 7.30 -11.93
C LEU A 223 10.81 7.29 -12.36
N GLY A 224 11.07 7.64 -13.63
CA GLY A 224 12.43 7.84 -14.09
C GLY A 224 13.11 8.99 -13.35
N ALA A 225 14.44 8.97 -13.26
CA ALA A 225 15.23 9.98 -12.55
C ALA A 225 14.92 11.43 -13.01
N ASP A 226 14.51 11.62 -14.27
CA ASP A 226 14.11 12.94 -14.81
C ASP A 226 12.88 13.55 -14.12
N ASN A 227 12.11 12.74 -13.37
CA ASN A 227 10.93 13.17 -12.64
C ASN A 227 11.21 13.38 -11.14
N ILE A 228 12.48 13.40 -10.72
CA ILE A 228 12.83 13.56 -9.31
C ILE A 228 12.48 14.94 -8.76
N ASP A 229 12.35 15.96 -9.60
CA ASP A 229 11.92 17.30 -9.18
C ASP A 229 10.40 17.39 -8.95
N LEU A 230 9.65 16.27 -9.05
CA LEU A 230 8.23 16.23 -8.71
C LEU A 230 8.01 16.43 -7.20
N VAL A 231 6.89 17.07 -6.91
CA VAL A 231 6.42 17.32 -5.55
C VAL A 231 5.65 16.09 -5.03
N LEU A 232 5.80 15.77 -3.74
CA LEU A 232 5.00 14.79 -3.01
C LEU A 232 3.56 15.28 -2.83
N ASP A 233 2.79 15.17 -3.90
CA ASP A 233 1.36 15.44 -3.95
C ASP A 233 0.65 14.27 -4.64
N PHE A 234 -0.56 13.91 -4.16
CA PHE A 234 -1.27 12.74 -4.65
C PHE A 234 -1.68 12.87 -6.14
N GLU A 235 -2.09 14.06 -6.58
CA GLU A 235 -2.51 14.29 -7.96
C GLU A 235 -1.32 14.40 -8.90
N VAL A 236 -0.28 15.15 -8.50
CA VAL A 236 0.96 15.32 -9.26
C VAL A 236 1.61 13.96 -9.56
N LEU A 237 1.71 13.08 -8.56
CA LEU A 237 2.30 11.75 -8.75
C LEU A 237 1.42 10.86 -9.62
N ARG A 238 0.08 10.91 -9.42
CA ARG A 238 -0.88 10.15 -10.25
C ARG A 238 -0.73 10.50 -11.72
N ASP A 239 -0.61 11.78 -12.05
CA ASP A 239 -0.48 12.24 -13.44
C ASP A 239 0.89 11.86 -14.05
N ALA A 240 1.91 11.73 -13.20
CA ALA A 240 3.19 11.13 -13.56
C ALA A 240 3.15 9.58 -13.68
N GLY A 241 2.00 8.93 -13.46
CA GLY A 241 1.84 7.48 -13.57
C GLY A 241 2.39 6.71 -12.37
N ALA A 242 2.51 7.37 -11.22
CA ALA A 242 2.94 6.78 -9.96
C ALA A 242 1.96 7.14 -8.85
N ILE A 243 2.09 6.55 -7.67
CA ILE A 243 1.26 6.90 -6.51
C ILE A 243 2.13 6.87 -5.25
N VAL A 244 1.75 7.61 -4.21
CA VAL A 244 2.39 7.51 -2.89
C VAL A 244 2.04 6.17 -2.22
N GLY A 245 0.79 5.71 -2.40
CA GLY A 245 0.28 4.46 -1.83
C GLY A 245 0.53 4.36 -0.33
N ALA A 246 1.11 3.23 0.11
CA ALA A 246 1.51 3.01 1.50
C ALA A 246 2.75 3.81 1.96
N GLY A 247 3.35 4.66 1.12
CA GLY A 247 4.53 5.46 1.43
C GLY A 247 5.88 4.75 1.17
N GLY A 248 5.88 3.55 0.58
CA GLY A 248 7.10 2.87 0.17
C GLY A 248 7.76 3.54 -1.03
N ILE A 249 9.05 3.87 -0.92
CA ILE A 249 9.90 4.35 -2.01
C ILE A 249 11.14 3.46 -2.10
N ILE A 250 11.24 2.72 -3.21
CA ILE A 250 12.41 1.90 -3.52
C ILE A 250 13.22 2.60 -4.59
N ALA A 251 14.41 3.07 -4.23
CA ALA A 251 15.35 3.62 -5.19
C ALA A 251 16.07 2.50 -5.96
N ALA A 252 16.41 2.77 -7.21
CA ALA A 252 17.24 1.89 -8.02
C ALA A 252 18.35 2.67 -8.71
N ASP A 253 19.53 2.08 -8.76
CA ASP A 253 20.68 2.63 -9.47
C ASP A 253 20.74 2.17 -10.93
N ASP A 254 21.76 2.63 -11.65
CA ASP A 254 22.04 2.29 -13.06
C ASP A 254 22.27 0.79 -13.34
N SER A 255 22.52 -0.03 -12.32
CA SER A 255 22.71 -1.47 -12.46
C SER A 255 21.41 -2.28 -12.44
N ALA A 256 20.27 -1.66 -12.11
CA ALA A 256 18.98 -2.33 -12.07
C ALA A 256 18.34 -2.45 -13.47
N CYS A 257 17.90 -3.65 -13.85
CA CYS A 257 17.08 -3.85 -15.04
C CYS A 257 15.62 -3.49 -14.74
N ILE A 258 15.07 -2.53 -15.47
CA ILE A 258 13.67 -2.13 -15.30
C ILE A 258 12.71 -3.24 -15.74
N VAL A 259 13.03 -3.98 -16.81
CA VAL A 259 12.19 -5.06 -17.32
C VAL A 259 12.08 -6.19 -16.29
N ASP A 260 13.19 -6.55 -15.63
CA ASP A 260 13.20 -7.56 -14.57
C ASP A 260 12.47 -7.07 -13.30
N LEU A 261 12.62 -5.79 -12.95
CA LEU A 261 11.85 -5.22 -11.85
C LEU A 261 10.35 -5.28 -12.15
N THR A 262 9.91 -4.81 -13.33
CA THR A 262 8.51 -4.87 -13.73
C THR A 262 7.97 -6.30 -13.69
N ARG A 263 8.75 -7.28 -14.21
CA ARG A 263 8.44 -8.71 -14.08
C ARG A 263 8.27 -9.12 -12.62
N SER A 264 9.20 -8.74 -11.73
CA SER A 264 9.13 -9.08 -10.30
C SER A 264 7.90 -8.48 -9.61
N LEU A 265 7.52 -7.25 -9.96
CA LEU A 265 6.31 -6.60 -9.42
C LEU A 265 5.04 -7.30 -9.90
N ILE A 266 4.97 -7.67 -11.18
CA ILE A 266 3.84 -8.44 -11.73
C ILE A 266 3.81 -9.86 -11.15
N ALA A 267 4.96 -10.49 -10.93
CA ALA A 267 5.06 -11.79 -10.26
C ALA A 267 4.48 -11.74 -8.85
N PHE A 268 4.79 -10.69 -8.08
CA PHE A 268 4.17 -10.45 -6.78
C PHE A 268 2.65 -10.29 -6.91
N CYS A 269 2.18 -9.44 -7.83
CA CYS A 269 0.75 -9.18 -8.00
C CYS A 269 -0.03 -10.43 -8.46
N GLN A 270 0.58 -11.26 -9.29
CA GLN A 270 0.05 -12.53 -9.74
C GLN A 270 -0.07 -13.51 -8.57
N TYR A 271 0.98 -13.64 -7.77
CA TYR A 271 1.01 -14.50 -6.60
C TYR A 271 -0.05 -14.11 -5.58
N GLU A 272 -0.14 -12.82 -5.29
CA GLU A 272 -1.04 -12.29 -4.26
C GLU A 272 -2.50 -12.15 -4.71
N SER A 273 -2.80 -12.37 -5.98
CA SER A 273 -4.17 -12.33 -6.48
C SER A 273 -5.09 -13.29 -5.72
N CYS A 274 -6.26 -12.80 -5.27
CA CYS A 274 -7.24 -13.67 -4.61
C CYS A 274 -7.93 -14.67 -5.56
N GLY A 275 -7.79 -14.46 -6.88
CA GLY A 275 -8.33 -15.31 -7.94
C GLY A 275 -9.81 -15.14 -8.26
N LYS A 276 -10.51 -14.16 -7.66
CA LYS A 276 -11.97 -14.00 -7.78
C LYS A 276 -12.43 -13.46 -9.14
N CYS A 277 -11.83 -12.39 -9.64
CA CYS A 277 -12.25 -11.78 -10.90
C CYS A 277 -11.37 -12.26 -12.07
N PHE A 278 -12.01 -12.62 -13.18
CA PHE A 278 -11.33 -13.13 -14.37
C PHE A 278 -10.28 -12.15 -14.94
N PRO A 279 -10.58 -10.84 -15.09
CA PRO A 279 -9.61 -9.89 -15.64
C PRO A 279 -8.31 -9.83 -14.85
N CYS A 280 -8.38 -9.71 -13.52
CA CYS A 280 -7.19 -9.73 -12.68
C CYS A 280 -6.48 -11.10 -12.69
N ARG A 281 -7.21 -12.20 -12.49
CA ARG A 281 -6.59 -13.53 -12.35
C ARG A 281 -5.84 -13.95 -13.61
N MET A 282 -6.48 -13.84 -14.78
CA MET A 282 -5.84 -14.23 -16.03
C MET A 282 -4.91 -13.15 -16.55
N GLY A 283 -5.28 -11.88 -16.41
CA GLY A 283 -4.48 -10.76 -16.88
C GLY A 283 -3.10 -10.71 -16.23
N MET A 284 -3.01 -10.88 -14.90
CA MET A 284 -1.72 -10.93 -14.20
C MET A 284 -0.83 -12.08 -14.67
N SER A 285 -1.39 -13.29 -14.83
CA SER A 285 -0.64 -14.44 -15.33
C SER A 285 -0.14 -14.21 -16.75
N HIS A 286 -0.99 -13.68 -17.64
CA HIS A 286 -0.58 -13.39 -19.02
C HIS A 286 0.47 -12.27 -19.09
N LEU A 287 0.34 -11.20 -18.30
CA LEU A 287 1.37 -10.17 -18.20
C LEU A 287 2.69 -10.75 -17.73
N LEU A 288 2.68 -11.63 -16.73
CA LEU A 288 3.87 -12.30 -16.22
C LEU A 288 4.52 -13.17 -17.29
N GLU A 289 3.75 -13.98 -18.02
CA GLU A 289 4.25 -14.82 -19.11
C GLU A 289 4.93 -14.01 -20.22
N VAL A 290 4.33 -12.87 -20.60
CA VAL A 290 4.92 -11.97 -21.60
C VAL A 290 6.21 -11.34 -21.08
N LEU A 291 6.22 -10.86 -19.83
CA LEU A 291 7.42 -10.28 -19.21
C LEU A 291 8.54 -11.29 -19.03
N GLU A 292 8.22 -12.54 -18.68
CA GLU A 292 9.18 -13.65 -18.62
C GLU A 292 9.80 -13.89 -20.00
N ARG A 293 8.97 -13.96 -21.05
CA ARG A 293 9.45 -14.11 -22.43
C ARG A 293 10.40 -12.96 -22.82
N ILE A 294 10.06 -11.72 -22.50
CA ILE A 294 10.93 -10.56 -22.75
C ILE A 294 12.24 -10.65 -21.94
N CYS A 295 12.18 -11.05 -20.67
CA CYS A 295 13.37 -11.25 -19.83
C CYS A 295 14.25 -12.40 -20.34
N CYS A 296 13.67 -13.43 -20.96
CA CYS A 296 14.40 -14.50 -21.65
C CYS A 296 14.88 -14.11 -23.05
N LEU A 297 14.69 -12.85 -23.46
CA LEU A 297 15.06 -12.31 -24.78
C LEU A 297 14.28 -12.96 -25.94
N GLU A 298 13.18 -13.64 -25.64
CA GLU A 298 12.32 -14.30 -26.63
C GLU A 298 11.12 -13.43 -27.04
N GLY A 299 11.03 -12.20 -26.51
CA GLY A 299 9.91 -11.29 -26.77
C GLY A 299 9.83 -10.80 -28.22
N THR A 300 8.63 -10.39 -28.64
CA THR A 300 8.36 -9.81 -29.97
C THR A 300 7.76 -8.41 -29.86
N ALA A 301 7.70 -7.66 -30.96
CA ALA A 301 7.14 -6.30 -30.95
C ALA A 301 5.64 -6.28 -30.59
N GLU A 302 4.91 -7.36 -30.93
CA GLU A 302 3.50 -7.54 -30.60
C GLU A 302 3.25 -7.65 -29.10
N ASP A 303 4.26 -8.07 -28.32
CA ASP A 303 4.16 -8.25 -26.87
C ASP A 303 3.85 -6.94 -26.14
N LEU A 304 4.41 -5.82 -26.61
CA LEU A 304 4.12 -4.50 -26.02
C LEU A 304 2.65 -4.11 -26.22
N THR A 305 2.11 -4.39 -27.40
CA THR A 305 0.69 -4.12 -27.71
C THR A 305 -0.22 -5.05 -26.93
N LEU A 306 0.15 -6.32 -26.80
CA LEU A 306 -0.58 -7.31 -26.01
C LEU A 306 -0.63 -6.92 -24.52
N MET A 307 0.50 -6.52 -23.93
CA MET A 307 0.55 -6.07 -22.52
C MET A 307 -0.38 -4.88 -22.28
N ARG A 308 -0.42 -3.89 -23.19
CA ARG A 308 -1.34 -2.75 -23.08
C ARG A 308 -2.80 -3.18 -23.12
N SER A 309 -3.17 -4.03 -24.09
CA SER A 309 -4.54 -4.54 -24.21
C SER A 309 -4.97 -5.33 -22.96
N ILE A 310 -4.10 -6.19 -22.42
CA ILE A 310 -4.39 -6.93 -21.18
C ILE A 310 -4.57 -5.94 -20.01
N GLY A 311 -3.65 -4.98 -19.89
CA GLY A 311 -3.63 -3.99 -18.83
C GLY A 311 -4.87 -3.10 -18.78
N GLU A 312 -5.29 -2.56 -19.92
CA GLU A 312 -6.49 -1.74 -20.04
C GLU A 312 -7.77 -2.53 -19.68
N ASN A 313 -7.84 -3.79 -20.10
CA ASN A 313 -8.94 -4.68 -19.71
C ASN A 313 -8.94 -4.99 -18.21
N MET A 314 -7.76 -5.13 -17.59
CA MET A 314 -7.65 -5.30 -16.14
C MET A 314 -8.11 -4.05 -15.39
N GLN A 315 -7.68 -2.86 -15.83
CA GLN A 315 -8.09 -1.57 -15.28
C GLN A 315 -9.61 -1.40 -15.29
N ALA A 316 -10.25 -1.71 -16.41
CA ALA A 316 -11.69 -1.54 -16.57
C ALA A 316 -12.52 -2.65 -15.91
N GLY A 317 -12.02 -3.90 -15.91
CA GLY A 317 -12.82 -5.08 -15.57
C GLY A 317 -12.57 -5.69 -14.18
N SER A 318 -11.52 -5.26 -13.46
CA SER A 318 -11.18 -5.85 -12.16
C SER A 318 -12.07 -5.35 -11.02
N LEU A 319 -12.33 -6.24 -10.07
CA LEU A 319 -13.25 -5.99 -8.96
C LEU A 319 -12.72 -4.98 -7.93
N CYS A 320 -11.42 -4.98 -7.67
CA CYS A 320 -10.79 -4.15 -6.63
C CYS A 320 -9.50 -3.50 -7.13
N GLY A 321 -8.96 -2.59 -6.31
CA GLY A 321 -7.73 -1.84 -6.60
C GLY A 321 -6.54 -2.71 -6.99
N HIS A 322 -6.40 -3.93 -6.46
CA HIS A 322 -5.33 -4.87 -6.83
C HIS A 322 -5.29 -5.17 -8.33
N GLY A 323 -6.45 -5.52 -8.90
CA GLY A 323 -6.53 -5.81 -10.33
C GLY A 323 -6.56 -4.54 -11.18
N GLN A 324 -7.18 -3.47 -10.68
CA GLN A 324 -7.29 -2.20 -11.40
C GLN A 324 -5.94 -1.49 -11.55
N LEU A 325 -5.14 -1.46 -10.49
CA LEU A 325 -3.82 -0.79 -10.48
C LEU A 325 -2.69 -1.73 -10.90
N GLY A 326 -2.97 -3.03 -11.04
CA GLY A 326 -1.98 -4.04 -11.38
C GLY A 326 -1.19 -3.82 -12.67
N PHE A 327 -1.71 -3.02 -13.60
CA PHE A 327 -1.02 -2.66 -14.83
C PHE A 327 -0.08 -1.45 -14.69
N ASN A 328 -0.20 -0.66 -13.62
CA ASN A 328 0.57 0.57 -13.44
C ASN A 328 2.10 0.38 -13.48
N PRO A 329 2.68 -0.69 -12.90
CA PRO A 329 4.12 -0.92 -13.00
C PRO A 329 4.58 -1.15 -14.45
N VAL A 330 3.75 -1.76 -15.29
CA VAL A 330 4.04 -1.99 -16.70
C VAL A 330 3.85 -0.71 -17.50
N SER A 331 2.74 0.00 -17.31
CA SER A 331 2.44 1.22 -18.07
C SER A 331 3.48 2.31 -17.83
N SER A 332 3.88 2.52 -16.56
CA SER A 332 4.92 3.48 -16.19
C SER A 332 6.31 3.05 -16.67
N ALA A 333 6.66 1.77 -16.59
CA ALA A 333 7.93 1.27 -17.11
C ALA A 333 8.03 1.43 -18.64
N LEU A 334 6.95 1.17 -19.39
CA LEU A 334 6.91 1.41 -20.83
C LEU A 334 7.00 2.91 -21.17
N ARG A 335 6.40 3.79 -20.36
CA ARG A 335 6.43 5.25 -20.54
C ARG A 335 7.84 5.80 -20.40
N TYR A 336 8.56 5.41 -19.35
CA TYR A 336 9.87 6.00 -19.03
C TYR A 336 11.06 5.21 -19.56
N PHE A 337 10.90 3.91 -19.79
CA PHE A 337 12.00 3.01 -20.15
C PHE A 337 11.71 2.15 -21.38
N GLY A 338 10.82 2.60 -22.28
CA GLY A 338 10.56 1.95 -23.57
C GLY A 338 11.81 1.47 -24.32
N PRO A 339 12.89 2.28 -24.43
CA PRO A 339 14.13 1.85 -25.07
C PRO A 339 14.78 0.60 -24.46
N GLU A 340 14.62 0.36 -23.15
CA GLU A 340 15.13 -0.87 -22.52
C GLU A 340 14.29 -2.08 -22.89
N PHE A 341 12.98 -1.93 -23.07
CA PHE A 341 12.13 -3.01 -23.61
C PHE A 341 12.50 -3.32 -25.06
N ASP A 342 12.75 -2.28 -25.87
CA ASP A 342 13.19 -2.44 -27.26
C ASP A 342 14.54 -3.15 -27.34
N ALA A 343 15.50 -2.86 -26.46
CA ALA A 343 16.77 -3.57 -26.39
C ALA A 343 16.60 -5.08 -26.08
N HIS A 344 15.67 -5.45 -25.19
CA HIS A 344 15.38 -6.86 -24.91
C HIS A 344 14.70 -7.56 -26.10
N ILE A 345 13.82 -6.86 -26.81
CA ILE A 345 12.99 -7.43 -27.88
C ILE A 345 13.74 -7.48 -29.21
N LEU A 346 14.34 -6.36 -29.64
CA LEU A 346 14.95 -6.18 -30.96
C LEU A 346 16.43 -6.56 -30.95
N GLU A 347 17.19 -6.08 -29.97
CA GLU A 347 18.63 -6.33 -29.88
C GLU A 347 18.96 -7.65 -29.17
N LYS A 348 17.95 -8.30 -28.57
CA LYS A 348 18.09 -9.56 -27.84
C LYS A 348 19.18 -9.46 -26.77
N LYS A 349 19.19 -8.34 -26.04
CA LYS A 349 20.18 -8.04 -25.00
C LYS A 349 19.53 -7.39 -23.79
N CYS A 350 19.98 -7.79 -22.60
CA CYS A 350 19.71 -7.05 -21.36
C CYS A 350 20.84 -6.04 -21.10
N PRO A 351 20.59 -4.72 -21.09
CA PRO A 351 21.64 -3.71 -20.91
C PRO A 351 22.44 -3.86 -19.63
N THR A 352 21.80 -4.28 -18.53
CA THR A 352 22.44 -4.46 -17.22
C THR A 352 22.93 -5.89 -16.96
N GLY A 353 22.58 -6.85 -17.83
CA GLY A 353 22.90 -8.26 -17.64
C GLY A 353 22.09 -8.98 -16.56
N THR A 354 21.21 -8.30 -15.81
CA THR A 354 20.39 -8.89 -14.74
C THR A 354 19.51 -10.03 -15.26
N CYS A 355 18.95 -9.90 -16.47
CA CYS A 355 18.13 -10.95 -17.07
C CYS A 355 18.93 -12.17 -17.57
N LEU A 356 20.24 -12.24 -17.33
CA LEU A 356 21.05 -13.42 -17.66
C LEU A 356 21.27 -14.34 -16.45
N THR A 357 20.93 -13.90 -15.24
CA THR A 357 21.00 -14.72 -14.03
C THR A 357 19.69 -15.50 -13.82
N PRO A 358 19.72 -16.64 -13.10
CA PRO A 358 18.50 -17.36 -12.73
C PRO A 358 17.50 -16.43 -12.03
N ARG A 359 16.23 -16.51 -12.44
CA ARG A 359 15.11 -15.77 -11.87
C ARG A 359 14.07 -16.75 -11.34
N TYR A 360 13.29 -16.29 -10.38
CA TYR A 360 12.14 -17.02 -9.88
C TYR A 360 10.87 -16.22 -10.16
N SER A 361 9.88 -16.93 -10.70
CA SER A 361 8.50 -16.47 -10.77
C SER A 361 7.58 -17.59 -10.28
N PRO A 362 6.50 -17.23 -9.58
CA PRO A 362 5.48 -18.18 -9.19
C PRO A 362 4.75 -18.70 -10.44
N ALA A 363 4.52 -20.01 -10.49
CA ALA A 363 3.79 -20.63 -11.59
C ALA A 363 2.27 -20.40 -11.51
N ALA A 364 1.76 -20.10 -10.32
CA ALA A 364 0.34 -19.92 -10.04
C ALA A 364 0.14 -18.89 -8.93
N SER A 365 -1.06 -18.32 -8.87
CA SER A 365 -1.49 -17.54 -7.72
C SER A 365 -1.38 -18.39 -6.46
N ARG A 366 -1.24 -17.73 -5.31
CA ARG A 366 -1.21 -18.38 -3.99
C ARG A 366 -2.47 -19.21 -3.72
N ARG A 367 -3.55 -19.00 -4.48
CA ARG A 367 -4.87 -19.55 -4.22
C ARG A 367 -5.59 -20.11 -5.44
#